data_AF-A0AAN7T8V5-F1
#
_entry.id   AF-A0AAN7T8V5-F1
#
_cell.length_a   1.000
_cell.length_b   1.000
_cell.length_c   1.000
_cell.angle_alpha   90.00
_cell.angle_beta   90.00
_cell.angle_gamma   90.00
#
_symmetry.space_group_name_H-M   'P 1'
#
loop_
_entity.id
_entity.type
_entity.pdbx_description
1 polymer ?
#
loop_
_entity_poly.entity_id
_entity_poly.type
_entity_poly.pdbx_seq_one_letter_code
_entity_poly.pdbx_strand_id
1 'polypeptide(L)'
;MAQYTRDNCHGILLNHVSLPPKLPQEEDYDAELDGTLTRFVVSSLVSFRGFYAMVSVERASIDSAIAMLSTMQQVHITTGAAAVGGINEQKLQSALCELTVNGGNLLLHISAQNAGIIIRKANNTAVFELLELAPRNNAVYFGSGRLRRCFPRCAITVDATGFDQPGFQGTLAYMLAKMSH
;
A
#
# COMPACT_ATOMS: atom_id res chain seq x y z
N MET A 1 8.78 3.43 24.99
CA MET A 1 7.39 3.51 24.51
C MET A 1 6.90 4.94 24.70
N ALA A 2 7.05 5.78 23.68
CA ALA A 2 6.44 7.10 23.69
C ALA A 2 5.02 6.95 23.13
N GLN A 3 4.01 7.37 23.89
CA GLN A 3 2.63 7.45 23.41
C GLN A 3 2.53 8.55 22.35
N TYR A 4 2.11 8.20 21.14
CA TYR A 4 1.92 9.13 20.03
C TYR A 4 0.61 9.91 20.22
N THR A 5 0.69 11.17 20.63
CA THR A 5 -0.43 12.14 20.60
C THR A 5 -0.42 12.95 19.31
N ARG A 6 -1.50 13.72 19.05
CA ARG A 6 -1.74 14.54 17.84
C ARG A 6 -0.55 15.43 17.41
N ASP A 7 0.33 15.82 18.32
CA ASP A 7 1.54 16.61 18.03
C ASP A 7 2.63 15.82 17.27
N ASN A 8 2.61 14.49 17.31
CA ASN A 8 3.61 13.66 16.61
C ASN A 8 3.43 13.62 15.08
N CYS A 9 2.22 13.84 14.56
CA CYS A 9 1.98 13.82 13.10
C CYS A 9 2.85 14.85 12.35
N HIS A 10 3.09 16.02 12.97
CA HIS A 10 3.94 17.06 12.37
C HIS A 10 5.41 16.65 12.31
N GLY A 11 5.94 16.01 13.35
CA GLY A 11 7.33 15.52 13.38
C GLY A 11 7.58 14.47 12.29
N ILE A 12 6.58 13.63 12.03
CA ILE A 12 6.68 12.57 11.02
C ILE A 12 6.59 13.15 9.61
N LEU A 13 5.60 14.00 9.31
CA LEU A 13 5.53 14.65 8.01
C LEU A 13 6.80 15.46 7.74
N LEU A 14 7.36 16.11 8.76
CA LEU A 14 8.64 16.79 8.64
C LEU A 14 9.75 15.79 8.28
N ASN A 15 9.93 14.73 9.06
CA ASN A 15 11.03 13.78 8.89
C ASN A 15 10.93 12.90 7.64
N HIS A 16 9.72 12.59 7.18
CA HIS A 16 9.48 11.60 6.13
C HIS A 16 8.93 12.18 4.82
N VAL A 17 8.47 13.45 4.83
CA VAL A 17 8.00 14.14 3.62
C VAL A 17 8.86 15.37 3.31
N SER A 18 9.13 16.22 4.30
CA SER A 18 9.93 17.45 4.10
C SER A 18 11.44 17.21 4.11
N LEU A 19 11.90 16.12 4.74
CA LEU A 19 13.29 15.67 4.81
C LEU A 19 14.28 16.76 5.30
N PRO A 20 14.20 17.21 6.57
CA PRO A 20 15.08 18.24 7.10
C PRO A 20 16.56 17.79 7.14
N PRO A 21 17.52 18.73 7.24
CA PRO A 21 18.95 18.42 7.23
C PRO A 21 19.41 17.41 8.28
N LYS A 22 18.71 17.32 9.41
CA LYS A 22 18.95 16.30 10.45
C LYS A 22 17.74 15.38 10.53
N LEU A 23 17.89 14.18 9.96
CA LEU A 23 16.90 13.11 10.02
C LEU A 23 17.08 12.24 11.28
N PRO A 24 16.05 11.49 11.69
CA PRO A 24 16.22 10.38 12.64
C PRO A 24 17.38 9.48 12.19
N GLN A 25 18.20 9.05 13.15
CA GLN A 25 19.39 8.21 12.90
C GLN A 25 19.13 6.73 13.20
N GLU A 26 17.92 6.39 13.63
CA GLU A 26 17.47 5.04 13.95
C GLU A 26 16.19 4.75 13.16
N GLU A 27 15.88 3.45 12.99
CA GLU A 27 14.62 3.02 12.39
C GLU A 27 13.47 3.43 13.30
N ASP A 28 12.59 4.29 12.78
CA ASP A 28 11.40 4.78 13.46
C ASP A 28 10.11 4.19 12.85
N TYR A 29 10.22 2.99 12.26
CA TYR A 29 9.07 2.27 11.73
C TYR A 29 8.04 1.97 12.82
N ASP A 30 6.80 2.35 12.56
CA ASP A 30 5.65 2.10 13.44
C ASP A 30 4.41 1.86 12.56
N ALA A 31 3.75 0.72 12.74
CA ALA A 31 2.57 0.36 11.97
C ALA A 31 1.37 1.30 12.22
N GLU A 32 1.22 1.83 13.44
CA GLU A 32 0.19 2.81 13.77
C GLU A 32 0.48 4.16 13.10
N LEU A 33 1.76 4.48 12.98
CA LEU A 33 2.21 5.65 12.25
C LEU A 33 1.95 5.54 10.74
N ASP A 34 2.34 4.43 10.12
CA ASP A 34 2.03 4.14 8.71
C ASP A 34 0.53 4.23 8.44
N GLY A 35 -0.29 3.69 9.35
CA GLY A 35 -1.74 3.83 9.30
C GLY A 35 -2.19 5.29 9.37
N THR A 36 -1.54 6.12 10.19
CA THR A 36 -1.82 7.55 10.31
C THR A 36 -1.47 8.33 9.05
N LEU A 37 -0.30 8.09 8.47
CA LEU A 37 0.12 8.70 7.19
C LEU A 37 -0.84 8.31 6.07
N THR A 38 -1.21 7.03 5.98
CA THR A 38 -2.17 6.56 4.98
C THR A 38 -3.53 7.25 5.15
N ARG A 39 -4.01 7.42 6.40
CA ARG A 39 -5.27 8.16 6.68
C ARG A 39 -5.18 9.63 6.29
N PHE A 40 -4.04 10.26 6.54
CA PHE A 40 -3.79 11.63 6.13
C PHE A 40 -3.89 11.76 4.61
N VAL A 41 -3.19 10.90 3.84
CA VAL A 41 -3.24 10.90 2.37
C VAL A 41 -4.67 10.70 1.85
N VAL A 42 -5.42 9.74 2.40
CA VAL A 42 -6.83 9.52 2.03
C VAL A 42 -7.67 10.77 2.27
N SER A 43 -7.55 11.41 3.44
CA SER A 43 -8.27 12.64 3.78
C SER A 43 -7.91 13.81 2.85
N SER A 44 -6.62 13.94 2.50
CA SER A 44 -6.15 14.93 1.54
C SER A 44 -6.72 14.68 0.14
N LEU A 45 -6.77 13.43 -0.33
CA LEU A 45 -7.37 13.08 -1.61
C LEU A 45 -8.88 13.35 -1.65
N VAL A 46 -9.61 13.02 -0.58
CA VAL A 46 -11.05 13.33 -0.46
C VAL A 46 -11.29 14.84 -0.51
N SER A 47 -10.46 15.61 0.19
CA SER A 47 -10.52 17.08 0.16
C SER A 47 -10.18 17.63 -1.23
N PHE A 48 -9.14 17.07 -1.86
CA PHE A 48 -8.70 17.44 -3.22
C PHE A 48 -9.76 17.15 -4.28
N ARG A 49 -10.47 16.03 -4.15
CA ARG A 49 -11.61 15.66 -5.00
C ARG A 49 -12.74 16.71 -4.96
N GLY A 50 -12.86 17.46 -3.87
CA GLY A 50 -13.90 18.47 -3.68
C GLY A 50 -13.70 19.75 -4.50
N PHE A 51 -12.55 19.93 -5.18
CA PHE A 51 -12.29 21.12 -5.98
C PHE A 51 -13.02 21.07 -7.34
N TYR A 52 -13.68 22.18 -7.70
CA TYR A 52 -14.66 22.26 -8.79
C TYR A 52 -14.10 22.18 -10.22
N ALA A 53 -12.78 22.10 -10.41
CA ALA A 53 -12.14 22.20 -11.73
C ALA A 53 -11.75 20.85 -12.37
N MET A 54 -12.07 19.71 -11.75
CA MET A 54 -11.57 18.42 -12.21
C MET A 54 -12.37 17.85 -13.39
N VAL A 55 -11.65 17.34 -14.39
CA VAL A 55 -12.26 16.61 -15.52
C VAL A 55 -12.66 15.20 -15.07
N SER A 56 -13.59 14.55 -15.79
CA SER A 56 -14.15 13.24 -15.42
C SER A 56 -13.08 12.15 -15.20
N VAL A 57 -12.03 12.14 -16.02
CA VAL A 57 -10.93 11.16 -15.95
C VAL A 57 -10.07 11.38 -14.69
N GLU A 58 -9.77 12.62 -14.35
CA GLU A 58 -8.98 12.96 -13.16
C GLU A 58 -9.74 12.58 -11.89
N ARG A 59 -11.05 12.88 -11.87
CA ARG A 59 -11.93 12.50 -10.77
C ARG A 59 -12.00 10.98 -10.59
N ALA A 60 -12.14 10.22 -11.68
CA ALA A 60 -12.14 8.76 -11.63
C ALA A 60 -10.81 8.19 -11.11
N SER A 61 -9.69 8.82 -11.46
CA SER A 61 -8.36 8.42 -10.98
C SER A 61 -8.22 8.66 -9.47
N ILE A 62 -8.72 9.79 -8.97
CA ILE A 62 -8.76 10.07 -7.53
C ILE A 62 -9.69 9.12 -6.80
N ASP A 63 -10.88 8.85 -7.35
CA ASP A 63 -11.83 7.92 -6.75
C ASP A 63 -11.24 6.51 -6.64
N SER A 64 -10.51 6.07 -7.68
CA SER A 64 -9.74 4.82 -7.63
C SER A 64 -8.64 4.85 -6.56
N ALA A 65 -7.87 5.94 -6.45
CA ALA A 65 -6.81 6.05 -5.45
C ALA A 65 -7.35 6.04 -4.02
N ILE A 66 -8.46 6.76 -3.77
CA ILE A 66 -9.15 6.76 -2.47
C ILE A 66 -9.63 5.34 -2.14
N ALA A 67 -10.27 4.65 -3.08
CA ALA A 67 -10.74 3.29 -2.88
C ALA A 67 -9.58 2.34 -2.55
N MET A 68 -8.50 2.34 -3.35
CA MET A 68 -7.32 1.51 -3.13
C MET A 68 -6.69 1.69 -1.75
N LEU A 69 -6.46 2.95 -1.35
CA LEU A 69 -5.86 3.27 -0.05
C LEU A 69 -6.79 2.94 1.12
N SER A 70 -8.11 3.12 0.93
CA SER A 70 -9.10 2.77 1.95
C SER A 70 -9.17 1.25 2.16
N THR A 71 -9.17 0.46 1.09
CA THR A 71 -9.12 -1.01 1.18
C THR A 71 -7.80 -1.48 1.79
N MET A 72 -6.67 -0.87 1.42
CA MET A 72 -5.37 -1.15 2.04
C MET A 72 -5.41 -0.93 3.57
N GLN A 73 -5.99 0.18 4.03
CA GLN A 73 -6.16 0.44 5.47
C GLN A 73 -7.02 -0.60 6.18
N GLN A 74 -8.05 -1.11 5.51
CA GLN A 74 -8.92 -2.13 6.10
C GLN A 74 -8.18 -3.45 6.24
N VAL A 75 -7.44 -3.85 5.21
CA VAL A 75 -6.70 -5.11 5.14
C VAL A 75 -5.51 -5.15 6.09
N HIS A 76 -4.82 -4.04 6.29
CA HIS A 76 -3.63 -3.97 7.15
C HIS A 76 -3.96 -3.91 8.65
N ILE A 77 -3.09 -4.54 9.45
CA ILE A 77 -3.15 -4.52 10.91
C ILE A 77 -2.27 -3.38 11.41
N THR A 78 -2.85 -2.18 11.47
CA THR A 78 -2.15 -0.94 11.86
C THR A 78 -2.52 -0.45 13.27
N THR A 79 -3.32 -1.18 14.04
CA THR A 79 -3.74 -0.75 15.38
C THR A 79 -3.83 -1.92 16.37
N GLY A 80 -3.66 -1.60 17.65
CA GLY A 80 -3.75 -2.57 18.75
C GLY A 80 -2.43 -3.31 19.04
N ALA A 81 -2.44 -4.20 20.03
CA ALA A 81 -1.25 -4.91 20.51
C ALA A 81 -0.58 -5.82 19.45
N ALA A 82 -1.25 -6.06 18.32
CA ALA A 82 -0.76 -6.84 17.19
C ALA A 82 -0.41 -5.96 15.95
N ALA A 83 -0.27 -4.64 16.11
CA ALA A 83 0.13 -3.72 15.05
C ALA A 83 1.59 -3.93 14.65
N VAL A 84 1.85 -4.98 13.88
CA VAL A 84 3.16 -5.32 13.31
C VAL A 84 3.21 -4.94 11.82
N GLY A 85 2.22 -4.22 11.31
CA GLY A 85 2.19 -3.74 9.93
C GLY A 85 1.85 -4.80 8.88
N GLY A 86 1.52 -6.01 9.30
CA GLY A 86 1.13 -7.08 8.38
C GLY A 86 -0.34 -7.06 7.99
N ILE A 87 -0.76 -8.14 7.34
CA ILE A 87 -2.03 -8.24 6.62
C ILE A 87 -2.99 -9.18 7.33
N ASN A 88 -4.23 -8.74 7.49
CA ASN A 88 -5.31 -9.61 7.92
C ASN A 88 -5.79 -10.49 6.75
N GLU A 89 -5.52 -11.79 6.84
CA GLU A 89 -5.86 -12.78 5.82
C GLU A 89 -7.34 -12.75 5.42
N GLN A 90 -8.25 -12.74 6.39
CA GLN A 90 -9.69 -12.79 6.13
C GLN A 90 -10.17 -11.54 5.41
N LYS A 91 -9.70 -10.36 5.82
CA LYS A 91 -10.02 -9.11 5.15
C LYS A 91 -9.40 -9.03 3.75
N LEU A 92 -8.20 -9.56 3.56
CA LEU A 92 -7.60 -9.67 2.23
C LEU A 92 -8.42 -10.59 1.33
N GLN A 93 -8.85 -11.75 1.83
CA GLN A 93 -9.70 -12.67 1.08
C GLN A 93 -11.03 -12.00 0.68
N SER A 94 -11.68 -11.26 1.60
CA SER A 94 -12.87 -10.49 1.28
C SER A 94 -12.60 -9.42 0.21
N ALA A 95 -11.49 -8.69 0.31
CA ALA A 95 -11.11 -7.69 -0.69
C ALA A 95 -10.83 -8.30 -2.07
N LEU A 96 -10.23 -9.50 -2.14
CA LEU A 96 -10.03 -10.24 -3.40
C LEU A 96 -11.37 -10.68 -4.02
N CYS A 97 -12.33 -11.12 -3.18
CA CYS A 97 -13.68 -11.46 -3.63
C CYS A 97 -14.42 -10.22 -4.15
N GLU A 98 -14.34 -9.09 -3.45
CA GLU A 98 -14.92 -7.82 -3.90
C GLU A 98 -14.30 -7.35 -5.22
N LEU A 99 -12.98 -7.49 -5.37
CA LEU A 99 -12.28 -7.21 -6.62
C LEU A 99 -12.80 -8.09 -7.77
N THR A 100 -13.19 -9.34 -7.50
CA THR A 100 -13.82 -10.23 -8.48
C THR A 100 -15.19 -9.73 -8.96
N VAL A 101 -16.01 -9.23 -8.04
CA VAL A 101 -17.40 -8.82 -8.31
C VAL A 101 -17.46 -7.42 -8.93
N ASN A 102 -16.71 -6.47 -8.36
CA ASN A 102 -16.83 -5.05 -8.69
C ASN A 102 -15.69 -4.57 -9.61
N GLY A 103 -14.65 -5.38 -9.82
CA GLY A 103 -13.44 -4.97 -10.51
C GLY A 103 -12.65 -3.92 -9.71
N GLY A 104 -11.76 -3.20 -10.40
CA GLY A 104 -10.96 -2.13 -9.80
C GLY A 104 -9.55 -2.57 -9.45
N ASN A 105 -9.02 -2.00 -8.38
CA ASN A 105 -7.62 -2.12 -7.99
C ASN A 105 -7.51 -2.35 -6.48
N LEU A 106 -6.57 -3.21 -6.07
CA LEU A 106 -6.20 -3.48 -4.69
C LEU A 106 -4.72 -3.15 -4.51
N LEU A 107 -4.36 -2.40 -3.47
CA LEU A 107 -2.98 -2.08 -3.12
C LEU A 107 -2.61 -2.79 -1.81
N LEU A 108 -1.44 -3.43 -1.79
CA LEU A 108 -0.90 -4.12 -0.63
C LEU A 108 0.55 -3.70 -0.39
N HIS A 109 0.91 -3.54 0.88
CA HIS A 109 2.30 -3.40 1.30
C HIS A 109 2.72 -4.67 2.05
N ILE A 110 3.65 -5.43 1.49
CA ILE A 110 4.23 -6.60 2.14
C ILE A 110 5.55 -6.15 2.79
N SER A 111 5.45 -5.57 3.99
CA SER A 111 6.55 -4.89 4.69
C SER A 111 7.79 -5.76 4.85
N ALA A 112 7.63 -6.99 5.36
CA ALA A 112 8.73 -7.94 5.55
C ALA A 112 9.44 -8.35 4.25
N GLN A 113 8.84 -8.10 3.08
CA GLN A 113 9.43 -8.37 1.76
C GLN A 113 9.89 -7.10 1.04
N ASN A 114 9.72 -5.92 1.65
CA ASN A 114 9.97 -4.63 0.99
C ASN A 114 9.23 -4.53 -0.37
N ALA A 115 8.00 -5.04 -0.42
CA ALA A 115 7.26 -5.20 -1.66
C ALA A 115 5.90 -4.47 -1.62
N GLY A 116 5.61 -3.73 -2.69
CA GLY A 116 4.27 -3.25 -3.00
C GLY A 116 3.64 -4.15 -4.05
N ILE A 117 2.36 -4.46 -3.89
CA ILE A 117 1.59 -5.23 -4.88
C ILE A 117 0.36 -4.42 -5.27
N ILE A 118 0.17 -4.17 -6.56
CA ILE A 118 -1.08 -3.69 -7.12
C ILE A 118 -1.74 -4.86 -7.84
N ILE A 119 -2.95 -5.22 -7.42
CA ILE A 119 -3.77 -6.24 -8.06
C ILE A 119 -4.92 -5.52 -8.76
N ARG A 120 -4.95 -5.60 -10.09
CA ARG A 120 -6.01 -5.01 -10.90
C ARG A 120 -6.80 -6.11 -11.56
N LYS A 121 -8.13 -6.09 -11.43
CA LYS A 121 -9.00 -6.93 -12.25
C LYS A 121 -9.63 -6.08 -13.36
N ALA A 122 -9.40 -6.50 -14.60
CA ALA A 122 -10.04 -5.90 -15.76
C ALA A 122 -10.42 -7.00 -16.75
N ASN A 123 -11.69 -6.96 -17.18
CA ASN A 123 -12.26 -7.94 -18.10
C ASN A 123 -12.06 -9.39 -17.58
N ASN A 124 -11.52 -10.26 -18.42
CA ASN A 124 -11.24 -11.66 -18.12
C ASN A 124 -9.84 -11.90 -17.53
N THR A 125 -9.19 -10.89 -16.95
CA THR A 125 -7.83 -11.05 -16.40
C THR A 125 -7.64 -10.32 -15.07
N ALA A 126 -6.85 -10.92 -14.19
CA ALA A 126 -6.24 -10.28 -13.04
C ALA A 126 -4.76 -10.02 -13.34
N VAL A 127 -4.32 -8.78 -13.13
CA VAL A 127 -2.93 -8.35 -13.32
C VAL A 127 -2.33 -8.00 -11.96
N PHE A 128 -1.18 -8.57 -11.67
CA PHE A 128 -0.41 -8.36 -10.45
C PHE A 128 0.85 -7.58 -10.81
N GLU A 129 0.99 -6.37 -10.30
CA GLU A 129 2.16 -5.53 -10.50
C GLU A 129 2.97 -5.48 -9.20
N LEU A 130 4.23 -5.92 -9.29
CA LEU A 130 5.15 -6.05 -8.16
C LEU A 130 6.15 -4.90 -8.16
N LEU A 131 6.26 -4.21 -7.03
CA LEU A 131 7.07 -3.02 -6.83
C LEU A 131 8.02 -3.27 -5.64
N GLU A 132 9.28 -2.86 -5.74
CA GLU A 132 10.19 -2.80 -4.57
C GLU A 132 10.01 -1.43 -3.90
N LEU A 133 9.83 -1.33 -2.59
CA LEU A 133 9.45 -0.03 -1.97
C LEU A 133 10.68 0.81 -1.61
N ALA A 134 11.67 0.23 -0.97
CA ALA A 134 12.97 0.83 -0.68
C ALA A 134 14.07 0.19 -1.54
N PRO A 135 15.08 0.95 -2.01
CA PRO A 135 16.25 0.33 -2.62
C PRO A 135 17.07 -0.43 -1.58
N ARG A 136 17.80 -1.46 -2.02
CA ARG A 136 18.75 -2.16 -1.15
C ARG A 136 19.83 -1.21 -0.64
N ASN A 137 20.16 -1.31 0.66
CA ASN A 137 21.16 -0.47 1.32
C ASN A 137 22.48 -0.42 0.54
N ASN A 138 22.96 -1.55 0.01
CA ASN A 138 24.20 -1.59 -0.76
C ASN A 138 24.18 -0.70 -2.01
N ALA A 139 23.04 -0.60 -2.71
CA ALA A 139 22.89 0.22 -3.89
C ALA A 139 22.83 1.71 -3.54
N VAL A 140 22.39 2.05 -2.31
CA VAL A 140 22.40 3.42 -1.78
C VAL A 140 23.80 3.83 -1.36
N TYR A 141 24.51 3.01 -0.58
CA TYR A 141 25.81 3.38 -0.01
C TYR A 141 26.98 3.27 -0.99
N PHE A 142 26.96 2.27 -1.87
CA PHE A 142 28.09 1.98 -2.76
C PHE A 142 27.80 2.34 -4.23
N GLY A 143 26.56 2.76 -4.53
CA GLY A 143 26.20 3.23 -5.86
C GLY A 143 26.95 4.52 -6.21
N SER A 144 27.69 4.50 -7.31
CA SER A 144 28.25 5.73 -7.87
C SER A 144 27.18 6.46 -8.68
N GLY A 145 26.77 7.64 -8.23
CA GLY A 145 25.80 8.50 -8.92
C GLY A 145 24.34 8.23 -8.55
N ARG A 146 23.41 8.56 -9.46
CA ARG A 146 21.97 8.51 -9.18
C ARG A 146 21.45 7.07 -9.28
N LEU A 147 20.79 6.60 -8.22
CA LEU A 147 20.08 5.34 -8.24
C LEU A 147 18.91 5.38 -9.23
N ARG A 148 18.90 4.48 -10.21
CA ARG A 148 17.79 4.31 -11.15
C ARG A 148 16.94 3.12 -10.73
N ARG A 149 15.64 3.35 -10.56
CA ARG A 149 14.64 2.32 -10.22
C ARG A 149 13.64 2.21 -11.36
N CYS A 150 13.17 0.99 -11.63
CA CYS A 150 12.16 0.71 -12.65
C CYS A 150 10.93 0.12 -11.97
N PHE A 151 9.76 0.64 -12.34
CA PHE A 151 8.47 0.24 -11.78
C PHE A 151 7.45 0.04 -12.90
N PRO A 152 6.61 -1.02 -12.83
CA PRO A 152 6.74 -2.16 -11.94
C PRO A 152 7.97 -3.02 -12.27
N ARG A 153 8.47 -3.77 -11.27
CA ARG A 153 9.60 -4.69 -11.48
C ARG A 153 9.17 -5.92 -12.28
N CYS A 154 7.94 -6.35 -12.07
CA CYS A 154 7.33 -7.48 -12.77
C CYS A 154 5.81 -7.27 -12.81
N ALA A 155 5.18 -7.72 -13.89
CA ALA A 155 3.72 -7.83 -14.00
C ALA A 155 3.36 -9.27 -14.38
N ILE A 156 2.43 -9.88 -13.64
CA ILE A 156 1.95 -11.24 -13.87
C ILE A 156 0.46 -11.16 -14.20
N THR A 157 0.04 -11.87 -15.24
CA THR A 157 -1.38 -11.95 -15.65
C THR A 157 -1.92 -13.35 -15.38
N VAL A 158 -3.09 -13.40 -14.76
CA VAL A 158 -3.83 -14.63 -14.47
C VAL A 158 -5.21 -14.50 -15.11
N ASP A 159 -5.68 -15.56 -15.76
CA ASP A 159 -7.04 -15.59 -16.30
C ASP A 159 -8.08 -15.50 -15.18
N ALA A 160 -9.17 -14.78 -15.44
CA ALA A 160 -10.26 -14.60 -14.47
C ALA A 160 -10.85 -15.94 -14.01
N THR A 161 -10.91 -16.95 -14.89
CA THR A 161 -11.38 -18.29 -14.54
C THR A 161 -10.56 -18.93 -13.42
N GLY A 162 -9.25 -18.66 -13.37
CA GLY A 162 -8.36 -19.11 -12.29
C GLY A 162 -8.39 -18.19 -11.08
N PHE A 163 -8.35 -16.86 -11.31
CA PHE A 163 -8.35 -15.87 -10.23
C PHE A 163 -9.66 -15.87 -9.42
N ASP A 164 -10.80 -16.11 -10.06
CA ASP A 164 -12.13 -16.11 -9.43
C ASP A 164 -12.42 -17.40 -8.65
N GLN A 165 -11.53 -18.39 -8.68
CA GLN A 165 -11.69 -19.60 -7.87
C GLN A 165 -11.49 -19.26 -6.38
N PRO A 166 -12.47 -19.56 -5.50
CA PRO A 166 -12.35 -19.25 -4.07
C PRO A 166 -11.10 -19.88 -3.43
N GLY A 167 -10.71 -21.08 -3.86
CA GLY A 167 -9.50 -21.75 -3.38
C GLY A 167 -8.20 -21.03 -3.75
N PHE A 168 -8.14 -20.44 -4.95
CA PHE A 168 -7.00 -19.63 -5.38
C PHE A 168 -6.90 -18.37 -4.53
N GLN A 169 -8.01 -17.64 -4.36
CA GLN A 169 -8.05 -16.41 -3.57
C GLN A 169 -7.72 -16.64 -2.09
N GLY A 170 -8.24 -17.73 -1.51
CA GLY A 170 -7.92 -18.13 -0.14
C GLY A 170 -6.44 -18.43 0.03
N THR A 171 -5.85 -19.21 -0.88
CA THR A 171 -4.42 -19.55 -0.85
C THR A 171 -3.55 -18.30 -1.03
N LEU A 172 -3.92 -17.42 -1.97
CA LEU A 172 -3.23 -16.16 -2.19
C LEU A 172 -3.28 -15.25 -0.94
N ALA A 173 -4.46 -15.12 -0.32
CA ALA A 173 -4.64 -14.33 0.89
C ALA A 173 -3.77 -14.87 2.04
N TYR A 174 -3.82 -16.19 2.26
CA TYR A 174 -2.98 -16.88 3.25
C TYR A 174 -1.48 -16.63 3.00
N MET A 175 -1.01 -16.83 1.77
CA MET A 175 0.41 -16.66 1.44
C MET A 175 0.87 -15.21 1.65
N LEU A 176 0.11 -14.22 1.16
CA LEU A 176 0.48 -12.81 1.30
C LEU A 176 0.41 -12.33 2.75
N ALA A 177 -0.59 -12.77 3.52
CA ALA A 177 -0.65 -12.52 4.95
C ALA A 177 0.57 -13.12 5.67
N LYS A 178 0.92 -14.37 5.34
CA LYS A 178 2.07 -15.04 5.95
C LYS A 178 3.40 -14.38 5.62
N MET A 179 3.55 -13.84 4.40
CA MET A 179 4.76 -13.13 3.96
C MET A 179 4.86 -11.70 4.49
N SER A 180 3.81 -11.17 5.11
CA SER A 180 3.77 -9.81 5.66
C SER A 180 4.35 -9.68 7.08
N HIS A 181 4.80 -10.78 7.67
CA HIS A 181 5.38 -10.88 9.01
C HIS A 181 6.66 -11.72 9.01
#